data_AF-A0A1Y3AB34-F1
#
_entry.id   AF-A0A1Y3AB34-F1
#
_cell.length_a   1.000
_cell.length_b   1.000
_cell.length_c   1.000
_cell.angle_alpha   90.00
_cell.angle_beta   90.00
_cell.angle_gamma   90.00
#
_symmetry.space_group_name_H-M   'P 1'
#
loop_
_entity.id
_entity.type
_entity.pdbx_description
1 polymer ?
#
loop_
_entity_poly.entity_id
_entity_poly.type
_entity_poly.pdbx_seq_one_letter_code
_entity_poly.pdbx_strand_id
1 'polypeptide(L)'
;MSDPAEGESSADEPPEAVLDELFATIESRKEELPEGSYTASLFTHEKGENAVLEKVGEETTEAILAAKDDDREELTAESADLVYHLLVLFAMKDLDVDDLRAELRERF
;
A
#
# COMPACT_ATOMS: atom_id res chain seq x y z
N MET A 1 -38.22 -2.73 15.72
CA MET A 1 -37.81 -2.24 14.39
C MET A 1 -36.69 -1.24 14.59
N SER A 2 -35.75 -1.24 13.65
CA SER A 2 -34.48 -0.49 13.60
C SER A 2 -33.26 -1.25 14.12
N ASP A 3 -32.77 -2.15 13.26
CA ASP A 3 -31.34 -2.43 13.11
C ASP A 3 -30.67 -1.20 12.45
N PRO A 4 -29.49 -0.75 12.90
CA PRO A 4 -28.73 0.26 12.20
C PRO A 4 -27.78 -0.38 11.18
N ALA A 5 -27.96 0.03 9.93
CA ALA A 5 -27.00 0.16 8.83
C ALA A 5 -25.76 -0.76 8.86
N GLU A 6 -25.84 -1.84 8.08
CA GLU A 6 -24.67 -2.44 7.46
C GLU A 6 -24.04 -1.42 6.50
N GLY A 7 -22.73 -1.20 6.63
CA GLY A 7 -21.98 -0.29 5.78
C GLY A 7 -22.00 -0.78 4.33
N GLU A 8 -22.55 0.05 3.44
CA GLU A 8 -22.53 -0.17 2.01
C GLU A 8 -21.09 0.05 1.50
N SER A 9 -20.45 -1.02 1.04
CA SER A 9 -19.22 -0.92 0.23
C SER A 9 -19.58 -0.35 -1.14
N SER A 10 -19.03 0.82 -1.46
CA SER A 10 -19.33 1.58 -2.67
C SER A 10 -18.61 0.98 -3.88
N ALA A 11 -19.36 0.22 -4.69
CA ALA A 11 -18.88 -0.38 -5.94
C ALA A 11 -18.74 0.62 -7.11
N ASP A 12 -18.82 1.93 -6.84
CA ASP A 12 -18.90 3.01 -7.83
C ASP A 12 -17.71 3.99 -7.76
N GLU A 13 -16.71 3.74 -6.90
CA GLU A 13 -15.53 4.59 -6.81
C GLU A 13 -14.63 4.34 -8.03
N PRO A 14 -14.22 5.38 -8.78
CA PRO A 14 -13.40 5.20 -9.97
C PRO A 14 -12.11 4.47 -9.59
N PRO A 15 -11.69 3.42 -10.32
CA PRO A 15 -10.51 2.61 -9.99
C PRO A 15 -9.21 3.42 -9.84
N GLU A 16 -9.16 4.61 -10.45
CA GLU A 16 -8.04 5.53 -10.37
C GLU A 16 -7.84 6.11 -8.95
N ALA A 17 -8.88 6.13 -8.10
CA ALA A 17 -8.86 6.76 -6.78
C ALA A 17 -8.17 5.91 -5.69
N VAL A 18 -8.20 4.58 -5.78
CA VAL A 18 -7.75 3.71 -4.67
C VAL A 18 -6.28 3.94 -4.29
N LEU A 19 -5.40 4.08 -5.29
CA LEU A 19 -3.98 4.34 -5.03
C LEU A 19 -3.75 5.76 -4.50
N ASP A 20 -4.53 6.73 -4.96
CA ASP A 20 -4.46 8.12 -4.48
C ASP A 20 -4.92 8.23 -3.04
N GLU A 21 -6.05 7.61 -2.70
CA GLU A 21 -6.60 7.57 -1.35
C GLU A 21 -5.67 6.84 -0.38
N LEU A 22 -5.11 5.71 -0.83
CA LEU A 22 -4.14 4.97 -0.05
C LEU A 22 -2.89 5.82 0.20
N PHE A 23 -2.34 6.47 -0.83
CA PHE A 23 -1.15 7.29 -0.68
C PHE A 23 -1.40 8.53 0.18
N ALA A 24 -2.53 9.22 0.00
CA ALA A 24 -2.94 10.33 0.87
C ALA A 24 -3.08 9.89 2.32
N THR A 25 -3.60 8.68 2.56
CA THR A 25 -3.67 8.08 3.89
C THR A 25 -2.28 7.79 4.47
N ILE A 26 -1.34 7.31 3.65
CA ILE A 26 0.05 7.06 4.06
C ILE A 26 0.74 8.37 4.44
N GLU A 27 0.61 9.42 3.62
CA GLU A 27 1.16 10.75 3.90
C GLU A 27 0.57 11.37 5.17
N SER A 28 -0.75 11.32 5.36
CA SER A 28 -1.39 11.76 6.62
C SER A 28 -0.82 11.01 7.83
N ARG A 29 -0.57 9.70 7.72
CA ARG A 29 0.02 8.91 8.82
C ARG A 29 1.52 9.21 9.04
N LYS A 30 2.26 9.60 8.00
CA LYS A 30 3.64 10.09 8.10
C LYS A 30 3.70 11.40 8.88
N GLU A 31 2.73 12.29 8.67
CA GLU A 31 2.65 13.60 9.33
C GLU A 31 2.11 13.51 10.77
N GLU A 32 1.00 12.80 10.97
CA GLU A 32 0.26 12.79 12.24
C GLU A 32 0.81 11.79 13.26
N LEU A 33 1.48 10.74 12.79
CA LEU A 33 2.04 9.64 13.61
C LEU A 33 1.06 9.11 14.69
N PRO A 34 -0.18 8.73 14.33
CA PRO A 34 -1.17 8.27 15.31
C PRO A 34 -0.72 7.00 16.05
N GLU A 35 -0.88 6.99 17.38
CA GLU A 35 -0.53 5.84 18.22
C GLU A 35 -1.29 4.57 17.79
N GLY A 36 -0.59 3.44 17.74
CA GLY A 36 -1.17 2.15 17.37
C GLY A 36 -1.38 1.94 15.87
N SER A 37 -1.09 2.94 15.02
CA SER A 37 -1.16 2.78 13.56
C SER A 37 0.03 2.00 13.02
N TYR A 38 -0.26 0.96 12.22
CA TYR A 38 0.76 0.18 11.53
C TYR A 38 1.63 1.08 10.63
N THR A 39 1.03 1.91 9.78
CA THR A 39 1.79 2.80 8.89
C THR A 39 2.67 3.77 9.67
N ALA A 40 2.16 4.36 10.75
CA ALA A 40 2.97 5.26 11.59
C ALA A 40 4.18 4.52 12.19
N SER A 41 3.98 3.26 12.62
CA SER A 41 5.06 2.43 13.16
C SER A 41 6.19 2.18 12.16
N LEU A 42 5.90 2.11 10.86
CA LEU A 42 6.92 1.99 9.80
C LEU A 42 7.79 3.25 9.71
N PHE A 43 7.21 4.44 9.83
CA PHE A 43 7.94 5.71 9.82
C PHE A 43 8.76 5.95 11.07
N THR A 44 8.30 5.45 12.23
CA THR A 44 9.00 5.59 13.51
C THR A 44 9.86 4.40 13.87
N HIS A 45 9.99 3.40 12.98
CA HIS A 45 10.70 2.16 13.27
C HIS A 45 12.19 2.45 13.57
N GLU A 46 12.79 1.77 14.54
CA GLU A 46 14.19 1.99 14.94
C GLU A 46 15.19 1.66 13.83
N LYS A 47 14.83 0.70 12.95
CA LYS A 47 15.59 0.37 11.74
C LYS A 47 15.46 1.43 10.63
N GLY A 48 14.57 2.41 10.79
CA GLY A 48 14.21 3.40 9.79
C GLY A 48 13.74 2.74 8.49
N GLU A 49 14.19 3.30 7.36
CA GLU A 49 13.92 2.82 6.00
C GLU A 49 14.17 1.32 5.80
N ASN A 50 15.16 0.73 6.49
CA ASN A 50 15.47 -0.69 6.35
C ASN A 50 14.29 -1.59 6.74
N ALA A 51 13.41 -1.18 7.66
CA ALA A 51 12.21 -1.95 7.99
C ALA A 51 11.25 -2.08 6.81
N VAL A 52 11.05 -0.99 6.06
CA VAL A 52 10.19 -0.99 4.87
C VAL A 52 10.84 -1.76 3.72
N LEU A 53 12.16 -1.63 3.54
CA LEU A 53 12.90 -2.40 2.53
C LEU A 53 12.87 -3.92 2.80
N GLU A 54 12.94 -4.34 4.07
CA GLU A 54 12.77 -5.75 4.46
C GLU A 54 11.39 -6.26 4.04
N LYS A 55 10.32 -5.49 4.32
CA LYS A 55 8.96 -5.83 3.88
C LYS A 55 8.85 -5.89 2.36
N VAL A 56 9.33 -4.90 1.62
CA VAL A 56 9.31 -4.94 0.14
C VAL A 56 9.99 -6.22 -0.40
N GLY A 57 11.10 -6.65 0.19
CA GLY A 57 11.77 -7.90 -0.20
C GLY A 57 10.99 -9.17 0.17
N GLU A 58 10.34 -9.18 1.33
CA GLU A 58 9.45 -10.26 1.80
C GLU A 58 8.25 -10.42 0.84
N GLU A 59 7.47 -9.36 0.64
CA GLU A 59 6.27 -9.38 -0.21
C GLU A 59 6.60 -9.72 -1.67
N THR A 60 7.76 -9.25 -2.16
CA THR A 60 8.24 -9.63 -3.50
C THR A 60 8.48 -11.14 -3.59
N THR A 61 9.08 -11.73 -2.55
CA THR A 61 9.35 -13.17 -2.52
C THR A 61 8.06 -13.96 -2.44
N GLU A 62 7.10 -13.53 -1.63
CA GLU A 62 5.80 -14.18 -1.46
C GLU A 62 4.97 -14.10 -2.75
N ALA A 63 4.89 -12.93 -3.40
CA ALA A 63 4.24 -12.80 -4.71
C ALA A 63 4.86 -13.71 -5.78
N ILE A 64 6.19 -13.87 -5.80
CA ILE A 64 6.88 -14.81 -6.70
C ILE A 64 6.47 -16.26 -6.41
N LEU A 65 6.40 -16.65 -5.13
CA LEU A 65 6.03 -18.00 -4.74
C LEU A 65 4.56 -18.29 -5.05
N ALA A 66 3.66 -17.36 -4.75
CA ALA A 66 2.24 -17.46 -5.08
C ALA A 66 2.01 -17.63 -6.59
N ALA A 67 2.71 -16.83 -7.41
CA ALA A 67 2.68 -16.96 -8.87
C ALA A 67 3.22 -18.31 -9.35
N LYS A 68 4.31 -18.81 -8.74
CA LYS A 68 4.89 -20.13 -9.07
C LYS A 68 3.91 -21.28 -8.78
N ASP A 69 3.09 -21.12 -7.74
CA ASP A 69 2.18 -22.16 -7.26
C ASP A 69 0.76 -22.03 -7.86
N ASP A 70 0.58 -21.11 -8.83
CA ASP A 70 -0.71 -20.78 -9.47
C ASP A 70 -1.80 -20.36 -8.46
N ASP A 71 -1.40 -19.85 -7.30
CA ASP A 71 -2.31 -19.38 -6.26
C ASP A 71 -2.71 -17.93 -6.54
N ARG A 72 -3.91 -17.77 -7.11
CA ARG A 72 -4.41 -16.46 -7.51
C ARG A 72 -4.81 -15.59 -6.32
N GLU A 73 -5.32 -16.19 -5.26
CA GLU A 73 -5.77 -15.43 -4.07
C GLU A 73 -4.55 -14.85 -3.36
N GLU A 74 -3.55 -15.70 -3.12
CA GLU A 74 -2.29 -15.29 -2.51
C GLU A 74 -1.54 -14.29 -3.40
N LEU A 75 -1.45 -14.53 -4.70
CA LEU A 75 -0.79 -13.59 -5.63
C LEU A 75 -1.44 -12.21 -5.57
N THR A 76 -2.76 -12.14 -5.42
CA THR A 76 -3.47 -10.86 -5.31
C THR A 76 -3.16 -10.18 -3.97
N ALA A 77 -3.14 -10.93 -2.87
CA ALA A 77 -2.83 -10.43 -1.53
C ALA A 77 -1.41 -9.87 -1.45
N GLU A 78 -0.40 -10.66 -1.83
CA GLU A 78 1.01 -10.26 -1.71
C GLU A 78 1.39 -9.19 -2.72
N SER A 79 0.71 -9.12 -3.87
CA SER A 79 0.87 -7.97 -4.77
C SER A 79 0.33 -6.69 -4.14
N ALA A 80 -0.78 -6.76 -3.39
CA ALA A 80 -1.32 -5.59 -2.70
C ALA A 80 -0.39 -5.14 -1.56
N ASP A 81 0.15 -6.08 -0.77
CA ASP A 81 1.11 -5.77 0.29
C ASP A 81 2.43 -5.23 -0.28
N LEU A 82 2.92 -5.78 -1.39
CA LEU A 82 4.07 -5.24 -2.12
C LEU A 82 3.84 -3.79 -2.56
N VAL A 83 2.70 -3.51 -3.18
CA VAL A 83 2.34 -2.14 -3.62
C VAL A 83 2.20 -1.21 -2.41
N TYR A 84 1.57 -1.64 -1.33
CA TYR A 84 1.44 -0.85 -0.10
C TYR A 84 2.82 -0.45 0.45
N HIS A 85 3.73 -1.40 0.62
CA HIS A 85 5.06 -1.11 1.17
C HIS A 85 5.92 -0.29 0.21
N LEU A 86 5.73 -0.45 -1.12
CA LEU A 86 6.34 0.41 -2.12
C LEU A 86 5.84 1.87 -1.98
N LEU A 87 4.55 2.08 -1.75
CA LEU A 87 3.97 3.42 -1.53
C LEU A 87 4.46 4.04 -0.22
N VAL A 88 4.63 3.26 0.85
CA VAL A 88 5.28 3.75 2.09
C VAL A 88 6.74 4.15 1.82
N LEU A 89 7.47 3.40 1.01
CA LEU A 89 8.82 3.75 0.61
C LEU A 89 8.85 5.05 -0.22
N PHE A 90 7.87 5.25 -1.12
CA PHE A 90 7.72 6.49 -1.88
C PHE A 90 7.55 7.69 -0.95
N ALA A 91 6.64 7.58 0.02
CA ALA A 91 6.44 8.58 1.07
C ALA A 91 7.76 8.88 1.82
N MET A 92 8.54 7.86 2.19
CA MET A 92 9.85 8.07 2.85
C MET A 92 10.89 8.77 1.96
N LYS A 93 10.75 8.67 0.63
CA LYS A 93 11.66 9.24 -0.36
C LYS A 93 11.16 10.55 -0.96
N ASP A 94 10.05 11.07 -0.45
CA ASP A 94 9.36 12.26 -0.97
C ASP A 94 9.05 12.12 -2.48
N LEU A 95 8.60 10.92 -2.88
CA LEU A 95 8.09 10.60 -4.22
C LEU A 95 6.57 10.50 -4.19
N ASP A 96 5.91 10.96 -5.24
CA ASP A 96 4.46 10.89 -5.39
C ASP A 96 4.03 9.70 -6.26
N VAL A 97 2.78 9.25 -6.12
CA VAL A 97 2.15 8.27 -7.04
C VAL A 97 2.14 8.80 -8.46
N ASP A 98 2.02 10.12 -8.64
CA ASP A 98 2.07 10.75 -9.95
C ASP A 98 3.43 10.60 -10.64
N ASP A 99 4.53 10.54 -9.90
CA ASP A 99 5.86 10.24 -10.46
C ASP A 99 5.90 8.82 -11.04
N LEU A 100 5.37 7.84 -10.30
CA LEU A 100 5.26 6.46 -10.79
C LEU A 100 4.36 6.37 -12.02
N ARG A 101 3.21 7.06 -12.01
CA ARG A 101 2.27 7.07 -13.14
C ARG A 101 2.88 7.71 -14.38
N ALA A 102 3.64 8.80 -14.22
CA ALA A 102 4.34 9.44 -15.32
C ALA A 102 5.33 8.47 -15.97
N GLU A 103 6.18 7.83 -15.17
CA GLU A 103 7.14 6.81 -15.63
C GLU A 103 6.43 5.63 -16.31
N LEU A 104 5.33 5.12 -15.73
CA LEU A 104 4.57 4.01 -16.32
C LEU A 104 3.95 4.39 -17.68
N ARG A 105 3.44 5.62 -17.83
CA ARG A 105 2.90 6.12 -19.10
C ARG A 105 3.94 6.22 -20.19
N GLU A 106 5.22 6.37 -19.86
CA GLU A 106 6.29 6.34 -20.87
C GLU A 106 6.62 4.93 -21.37
N ARG A 107 6.12 3.88 -20.71
CA ARG A 107 6.43 2.47 -21.03
C ARG A 107 5.45 1.82 -22.01
N PHE A 108 4.34 2.46 -22.33
CA PHE A 108 3.34 1.98 -23.30
C PHE A 108 2.86 3.09 -24.22
#